data_AF-A0A3S1HG90-F1
#
_entry.id   AF-A0A3S1HG90-F1
#
_cell.length_a   1.000
_cell.length_b   1.000
_cell.length_c   1.000
_cell.angle_alpha   90.00
_cell.angle_beta   90.00
_cell.angle_gamma   90.00
#
_symmetry.space_group_name_H-M   'P 1'
#
loop_
_entity.id
_entity.type
_entity.pdbx_description
1 polymer ?
#
loop_
_entity_poly.entity_id
_entity_poly.type
_entity_poly.pdbx_seq_one_letter_code
_entity_poly.pdbx_strand_id
1 'polypeptide(L)'
;MELSKMGCIPKLVDFLRINDDDELLEITGLTITRMLVSSDRRICQLFNIHGGSNLLMALLQNASSTQLKAAVSSTLSTVNNVMHPSHQSNTKPLGSGQPTDIWEH
;
A
#
# COMPACT_ATOMS: atom_id res chain seq x y z
N MET A 1 14.20 -11.52 5.93
CA MET A 1 14.02 -12.31 4.70
C MET A 1 15.27 -12.18 3.84
N GLU A 2 15.82 -13.24 3.26
CA GLU A 2 17.06 -13.15 2.44
C GLU A 2 16.89 -12.28 1.19
N LEU A 3 15.68 -12.23 0.63
CA LEU A 3 15.35 -11.41 -0.55
C LEU A 3 15.67 -9.91 -0.36
N SER A 4 15.44 -9.34 0.83
CA SER A 4 15.78 -7.93 1.08
C SER A 4 17.29 -7.68 1.07
N LYS A 5 18.10 -8.68 1.44
CA LYS A 5 19.58 -8.60 1.37
C LYS A 5 20.11 -8.74 -0.06
N MET A 6 19.34 -9.37 -0.95
CA MET A 6 19.69 -9.54 -2.37
C MET A 6 19.36 -8.32 -3.24
N GLY A 7 18.89 -7.21 -2.65
CA GLY A 7 18.53 -6.01 -3.41
C GLY A 7 17.27 -6.19 -4.27
N CYS A 8 16.34 -7.06 -3.87
CA CYS A 8 15.12 -7.32 -4.65
C CYS A 8 14.23 -6.08 -4.78
N ILE A 9 14.21 -5.21 -3.76
CA ILE A 9 13.32 -4.04 -3.72
C ILE A 9 13.73 -2.94 -4.72
N PRO A 10 15.00 -2.51 -4.77
CA PRO A 10 15.46 -1.63 -5.85
C PRO A 10 15.08 -2.14 -7.24
N LYS A 11 15.37 -3.42 -7.53
CA LYS A 11 15.05 -4.03 -8.83
C LYS A 11 13.56 -4.05 -9.14
N LEU A 12 12.71 -4.26 -8.12
CA LEU A 12 11.27 -4.25 -8.28
C LEU A 12 10.73 -2.84 -8.53
N VAL A 13 11.28 -1.83 -7.86
CA VAL A 13 10.94 -0.42 -8.11
C VAL A 13 11.36 -0.02 -9.52
N ASP A 14 12.56 -0.43 -9.96
CA ASP A 14 13.02 -0.20 -11.33
C ASP A 14 12.14 -0.93 -12.34
N PHE A 15 11.77 -2.18 -12.09
CA PHE A 15 10.84 -2.92 -12.94
C PHE A 15 9.52 -2.18 -13.14
N LEU A 16 8.93 -1.63 -12.07
CA LEU A 16 7.69 -0.85 -12.16
C LEU A 16 7.86 0.49 -12.89
N ARG A 17 9.07 1.02 -13.00
CA ARG A 17 9.35 2.28 -13.72
C ARG A 17 9.58 2.08 -15.21
N ILE A 18 10.16 0.95 -15.60
CA ILE A 18 10.64 0.73 -16.97
C ILE A 18 9.54 0.09 -17.84
N ASN A 19 8.60 -0.63 -17.24
CA ASN A 19 7.54 -1.33 -17.96
C ASN A 19 6.20 -0.58 -17.85
N ASP A 20 6.21 0.77 -17.95
CA ASP A 20 5.00 1.60 -17.86
C ASP A 20 4.17 1.67 -19.16
N ASP A 21 4.59 0.92 -20.17
CA ASP A 21 3.95 0.77 -21.48
C ASP A 21 3.24 -0.59 -21.68
N ASP A 22 3.49 -1.56 -20.79
CA ASP A 22 2.90 -2.90 -20.82
C ASP A 22 2.06 -3.14 -19.56
N GLU A 23 0.75 -3.00 -19.70
CA GLU A 23 -0.22 -3.15 -18.61
C GLU A 23 -0.12 -4.53 -17.91
N LEU A 24 0.18 -5.61 -18.65
CA LEU A 24 0.29 -6.94 -18.05
C LEU A 24 1.53 -7.03 -17.16
N LEU A 25 2.65 -6.44 -17.59
CA LEU A 25 3.87 -6.36 -16.79
C LEU A 25 3.68 -5.45 -15.58
N GLU A 26 3.01 -4.31 -15.74
CA GLU A 26 2.67 -3.42 -14.61
C GLU A 26 1.85 -4.15 -13.56
N ILE A 27 0.74 -4.79 -13.95
CA ILE A 27 -0.14 -5.51 -13.04
C ILE A 27 0.60 -6.67 -12.36
N THR A 28 1.47 -7.37 -13.09
CA THR A 28 2.30 -8.44 -12.54
C THR A 28 3.28 -7.90 -11.50
N GLY A 29 3.97 -6.80 -11.81
CA GLY A 29 4.88 -6.12 -10.88
C GLY A 29 4.18 -5.61 -9.63
N LEU A 30 2.99 -5.02 -9.77
CA LEU A 30 2.16 -4.55 -8.67
C LEU A 30 1.70 -5.71 -7.79
N THR A 31 1.32 -6.84 -8.39
CA THR A 31 0.91 -8.05 -7.66
C THR A 31 2.06 -8.61 -6.82
N ILE A 32 3.24 -8.76 -7.41
CA ILE A 32 4.45 -9.21 -6.70
C ILE A 32 4.80 -8.22 -5.58
N THR A 33 4.76 -6.92 -5.87
CA THR A 33 4.99 -5.87 -4.88
C THR A 33 4.04 -6.01 -3.71
N ARG A 34 2.73 -6.10 -3.96
CA ARG A 34 1.71 -6.26 -2.92
C ARG A 34 1.96 -7.49 -2.05
N MET A 35 2.31 -8.63 -2.64
CA MET A 35 2.65 -9.86 -1.91
C MET A 35 3.89 -9.68 -1.02
N LEU A 36 4.92 -9.01 -1.53
CA LEU A 36 6.16 -8.79 -0.78
C LEU A 36 5.95 -7.80 0.36
N VAL A 37 5.29 -6.66 0.11
CA VAL A 37 5.09 -5.64 1.15
C VAL A 37 4.12 -6.09 2.25
N SER A 38 3.17 -6.98 1.94
CA SER A 38 2.26 -7.55 2.95
C SER A 38 2.93 -8.65 3.78
N SER A 39 3.97 -9.31 3.25
CA SER A 39 4.64 -10.43 3.92
C SER A 39 5.58 -10.03 5.07
N ASP A 40 6.25 -8.87 4.99
CA ASP A 40 7.21 -8.41 5.99
C ASP A 40 7.25 -6.87 6.03
N ARG A 41 6.98 -6.29 7.20
CA ARG A 41 6.97 -4.82 7.41
C ARG A 41 8.29 -4.17 7.00
N ARG A 42 9.43 -4.84 7.18
CA ARG A 42 10.75 -4.29 6.81
C ARG A 42 10.89 -4.15 5.29
N ILE A 43 10.26 -5.04 4.53
CA ILE A 43 10.21 -4.95 3.07
C ILE A 43 9.38 -3.75 2.65
N CYS A 44 8.23 -3.55 3.29
CA CYS A 44 7.40 -2.38 3.05
C CYS A 44 8.15 -1.08 3.39
N GLN A 45 8.91 -1.05 4.49
CA GLN A 45 9.78 0.09 4.84
C GLN A 45 10.85 0.32 3.77
N LEU A 46 11.54 -0.74 3.33
CA LEU A 46 12.56 -0.63 2.30
C LEU A 46 11.97 -0.15 0.96
N PHE A 47 10.79 -0.64 0.60
CA PHE A 47 10.04 -0.19 -0.58
C PHE A 47 9.77 1.32 -0.52
N ASN A 48 9.35 1.83 0.64
CA ASN A 48 9.12 3.26 0.83
C ASN A 48 10.42 4.08 0.80
N ILE A 49 11.52 3.58 1.38
CA ILE A 49 12.84 4.22 1.32
C ILE A 49 13.31 4.38 -0.13
N HIS A 50 13.01 3.43 -1.00
CA HIS A 50 13.33 3.51 -2.43
C HIS A 50 12.30 4.32 -3.25
N GLY A 51 11.39 5.06 -2.60
CA GLY A 51 10.41 5.92 -3.26
C GLY A 51 9.19 5.17 -3.81
N GLY A 52 8.95 3.94 -3.36
CA GLY A 52 7.86 3.09 -3.85
C GLY A 52 6.47 3.72 -3.70
N SER A 53 6.16 4.40 -2.58
CA SER A 53 4.87 5.09 -2.41
C SER A 53 4.67 6.20 -3.43
N ASN A 54 5.72 6.99 -3.71
CA ASN A 54 5.66 8.08 -4.69
C ASN A 54 5.47 7.52 -6.10
N LEU A 55 6.12 6.40 -6.41
CA LEU A 55 5.92 5.68 -7.67
C LEU A 55 4.48 5.19 -7.81
N LEU A 56 3.91 4.55 -6.78
CA LEU A 56 2.52 4.10 -6.81
C LEU A 56 1.54 5.27 -7.01
N MET A 57 1.80 6.42 -6.38
CA MET A 57 0.97 7.62 -6.60
C MET A 57 1.07 8.14 -8.04
N ALA A 58 2.28 8.15 -8.63
CA ALA A 58 2.48 8.54 -10.02
C ALA A 58 1.80 7.56 -10.99
N LEU A 59 1.94 6.26 -10.77
CA LEU A 59 1.25 5.22 -11.55
C LEU A 59 -0.26 5.36 -11.44
N LEU A 60 -0.81 5.69 -10.27
CA LEU A 60 -2.25 5.90 -10.10
C LEU A 60 -2.77 7.08 -10.92
N GLN A 61 -2.00 8.16 -11.02
CA GLN A 61 -2.33 9.34 -11.82
C GLN A 61 -2.28 9.04 -13.32
N ASN A 62 -1.30 8.24 -13.75
CA ASN A 62 -1.04 7.97 -15.16
C ASN A 62 -1.75 6.71 -15.70
N ALA A 63 -2.31 5.87 -14.82
CA ALA A 63 -2.94 4.61 -15.21
C ALA A 63 -4.04 4.83 -16.26
N SER A 64 -3.88 4.16 -17.39
CA SER A 64 -4.77 4.27 -18.55
C SER A 64 -6.07 3.46 -18.37
N SER A 65 -5.99 2.32 -17.67
CA SER A 65 -7.10 1.38 -17.52
C SER A 65 -7.68 1.36 -16.10
N THR A 66 -8.95 0.95 -15.99
CA THR A 66 -9.62 0.73 -14.69
C THR A 66 -8.97 -0.42 -13.91
N GLN A 67 -8.47 -1.44 -14.59
CA GLN A 67 -7.83 -2.60 -13.96
C GLN A 67 -6.50 -2.21 -13.32
N LEU A 68 -5.67 -1.47 -14.05
CA LEU A 68 -4.41 -0.94 -13.56
C LEU A 68 -4.64 0.00 -12.37
N LYS A 69 -5.60 0.93 -12.47
CA LYS A 69 -5.99 1.80 -11.33
C LYS A 69 -6.36 1.00 -10.09
N ALA A 70 -7.14 -0.08 -10.25
CA ALA A 70 -7.53 -0.94 -9.14
C ALA A 70 -6.31 -1.69 -8.53
N ALA A 71 -5.40 -2.18 -9.37
CA ALA A 71 -4.18 -2.85 -8.94
C ALA A 71 -3.26 -1.90 -8.15
N VAL A 72 -3.05 -0.69 -8.66
CA VAL A 72 -2.25 0.35 -7.99
C VAL A 72 -2.90 0.76 -6.67
N SER A 73 -4.21 1.03 -6.66
CA SER A 73 -4.96 1.42 -5.46
C SER A 73 -4.93 0.34 -4.38
N SER A 74 -5.08 -0.93 -4.77
CA SER A 74 -4.98 -2.08 -3.86
C SER A 74 -3.57 -2.19 -3.24
N THR A 75 -2.54 -1.97 -4.05
CA THR A 75 -1.15 -2.01 -3.60
C THR A 75 -0.85 -0.85 -2.64
N LEU A 76 -1.30 0.36 -2.96
CA LEU A 76 -1.14 1.55 -2.11
C LEU A 76 -1.86 1.39 -0.77
N SER A 77 -3.09 0.87 -0.78
CA SER A 77 -3.84 0.55 0.45
C SER A 77 -3.09 -0.48 1.31
N THR A 78 -2.50 -1.49 0.70
CA THR A 78 -1.67 -2.49 1.42
C THR A 78 -0.47 -1.83 2.07
N VAL A 79 0.27 -0.99 1.34
CA VAL A 79 1.42 -0.25 1.88
C VAL A 79 1.00 0.63 3.07
N ASN A 80 -0.09 1.36 2.93
CA ASN A 80 -0.62 2.23 3.98
C ASN A 80 -1.02 1.44 5.23
N ASN A 81 -1.74 0.32 5.08
CA ASN A 81 -2.16 -0.51 6.20
C ASN A 81 -0.99 -1.18 6.93
N VAL A 82 0.09 -1.52 6.23
CA VAL A 82 1.30 -2.11 6.84
C VAL A 82 2.12 -1.05 7.57
N MET A 83 2.21 0.17 7.03
CA MET A 83 2.94 1.27 7.66
C MET A 83 2.21 1.86 8.84
N HIS A 84 0.93 2.13 8.65
CA HIS A 84 0.02 2.70 9.63
C HIS A 84 -1.06 1.64 9.86
N PRO A 85 -0.77 0.58 10.64
CA PRO A 85 -1.82 -0.32 11.06
C PRO A 85 -2.84 0.55 11.79
N SER A 86 -4.00 0.74 11.17
CA SER A 86 -5.12 1.43 11.80
C SER A 86 -5.26 0.82 13.18
N HIS A 87 -5.09 1.62 14.22
CA HIS A 87 -5.58 1.24 15.53
C HIS A 87 -7.09 1.07 15.35
N GLN A 88 -7.54 -0.15 15.06
CA GLN A 88 -8.88 -0.55 15.42
C GLN A 88 -8.89 -0.45 16.94
N SER A 89 -9.24 0.74 17.42
CA SER A 89 -9.79 0.94 18.75
C SER A 89 -10.89 -0.09 18.87
N ASN A 90 -10.59 -1.14 19.63
CA ASN A 90 -11.53 -2.16 20.02
C ASN A 90 -12.54 -1.48 20.96
N THR A 91 -13.46 -0.68 20.40
CA THR A 91 -14.61 -0.18 21.12
C THR A 91 -15.49 -1.39 21.34
N LYS A 92 -15.31 -2.02 22.50
CA LYS A 92 -16.34 -2.86 23.13
C LYS A 92 -17.69 -2.16 22.94
N PRO A 93 -18.78 -2.87 22.61
CA PRO A 93 -20.09 -2.26 22.59
C PRO A 93 -20.42 -1.85 24.03
N LEU A 94 -20.32 -0.55 24.30
CA LEU A 94 -20.82 0.05 25.52
C LEU A 94 -22.34 -0.09 25.45
N GLY A 95 -22.91 -0.72 26.48
CA GLY A 95 -24.33 -0.90 26.61
C GLY A 95 -25.09 0.41 26.43
N SER A 96 -26.28 0.28 25.86
CA SER A 96 -27.34 1.29 25.78
C SER A 96 -27.44 2.17 27.03
N GLY A 97 -27.32 3.50 26.86
CA GLY A 97 -27.60 4.46 27.94
C GLY A 97 -27.25 5.92 27.65
N GLN A 98 -28.08 6.58 26.83
CA GLN A 98 -28.34 8.03 26.68
C GLN A 98 -27.22 9.01 26.23
N PRO A 99 -27.55 10.02 25.39
CA PRO A 99 -26.64 11.11 25.03
C PRO A 99 -26.70 12.22 26.08
N THR A 100 -25.57 12.58 26.68
CA THR A 100 -25.46 13.84 27.44
C THR A 100 -24.88 14.89 26.51
N ASP A 101 -25.72 15.84 26.14
CA ASP A 101 -25.38 17.04 25.40
C ASP A 101 -24.43 17.90 26.26
N ILE A 102 -23.27 18.28 25.73
CA ILE A 102 -22.18 18.94 26.49
C ILE A 102 -22.14 20.45 26.22
N TRP A 103 -23.28 21.05 25.86
CA TRP A 103 -23.35 22.47 25.47
C TRP A 103 -24.56 23.24 26.04
N GLU A 104 -25.03 22.94 27.25
CA GLU A 104 -25.92 23.89 27.97
C GLU A 104 -25.49 24.10 29.43
N HIS A 105 -25.07 25.35 29.67
CA HIS A 105 -24.79 26.09 30.92
C HIS A 105 -23.45 25.89 31.67
#